data_AF-A0A0N4YAT6-F1
#
_entry.id   AF-A0A0N4YAT6-F1
#
_cell.length_a   1.000
_cell.length_b   1.000
_cell.length_c   1.000
_cell.angle_alpha   90.00
_cell.angle_beta   90.00
_cell.angle_gamma   90.00
#
_symmetry.space_group_name_H-M   'P 1'
#
loop_
_entity.id
_entity.type
_entity.pdbx_description
1 polymer ?
#
loop_
_entity_poly.entity_id
_entity_poly.type
_entity_poly.pdbx_seq_one_letter_code
_entity_poly.pdbx_strand_id
1 'polypeptide(L)'
;MDSLYEKLEQPQAEKFAFRLAKARHRAGLDVRVVRAVKSATGSVLRAPVEVKSRWEEYFKGLLNEEYPRESVRDAEPVEGPIKLWTEEEVQKAVKEMKIGKAVGPDRVPVEIWKVLGGYGIGWLTRFLNKITAEGRMPEAWRDSFIVPIFK
;
A
#
# COMPACT_ATOMS: atom_id res chain seq x y z
N MET A 1 43.89 -1.10 -2.05
CA MET A 1 43.15 -1.99 -2.95
C MET A 1 41.96 -2.53 -2.18
N ASP A 2 40.77 -2.44 -2.75
CA ASP A 2 39.52 -2.81 -2.08
C ASP A 2 39.57 -4.29 -1.67
N SER A 3 39.35 -4.59 -0.39
CA SER A 3 39.34 -5.96 0.19
C SER A 3 38.38 -6.95 -0.53
N LEU A 4 37.51 -6.42 -1.39
CA LEU A 4 36.64 -7.17 -2.28
C LEU A 4 37.41 -7.83 -3.44
N TYR A 5 38.39 -7.14 -4.03
CA TYR A 5 39.19 -7.65 -5.15
C TYR A 5 40.18 -8.72 -4.70
N GLU A 6 40.79 -8.54 -3.52
CA GLU A 6 41.65 -9.57 -2.91
C GLU A 6 40.92 -10.91 -2.69
N LYS A 7 39.61 -10.87 -2.39
CA LYS A 7 38.76 -12.07 -2.24
C LYS A 7 38.37 -12.71 -3.57
N LEU A 8 38.45 -11.98 -4.67
CA LEU A 8 38.21 -12.47 -6.03
C LEU A 8 39.46 -13.11 -6.65
N GLU A 9 40.62 -12.94 -6.03
CA GLU A 9 41.88 -13.57 -6.46
C GLU A 9 42.15 -14.91 -5.73
N GLN A 10 41.35 -15.26 -4.72
CA GLN A 10 41.50 -16.51 -3.97
C GLN A 10 40.92 -17.72 -4.72
N PRO A 11 41.36 -18.96 -4.45
CA PRO A 11 40.81 -20.17 -5.06
C PRO A 11 39.29 -20.34 -4.84
N GLN A 12 38.72 -19.69 -3.83
CA GLN A 12 37.28 -19.69 -3.52
C GLN A 12 36.52 -18.50 -4.14
N ALA A 13 37.14 -17.72 -5.01
CA ALA A 13 36.59 -16.51 -5.64
C ALA A 13 35.25 -16.76 -6.33
N GLU A 14 35.11 -17.89 -7.02
CA GLU A 14 33.87 -18.26 -7.69
C GLU A 14 32.70 -18.37 -6.70
N LYS A 15 32.88 -19.10 -5.60
CA LYS A 15 31.88 -19.23 -4.53
C LYS A 15 31.58 -17.88 -3.85
N PHE A 16 32.58 -17.00 -3.75
CA PHE A 16 32.39 -15.66 -3.22
C PHE A 16 31.56 -14.79 -4.18
N ALA A 17 31.86 -14.79 -5.47
CA ALA A 17 31.12 -14.09 -6.51
C ALA A 17 29.66 -14.56 -6.59
N PHE A 18 29.42 -15.88 -6.55
CA PHE A 18 28.05 -16.42 -6.51
C PHE A 18 27.28 -15.98 -5.26
N ARG A 19 27.91 -15.99 -4.09
CA ARG A 19 27.29 -15.49 -2.85
C ARG A 19 26.98 -14.00 -2.93
N LEU A 20 27.91 -13.21 -3.48
CA LEU A 20 27.76 -11.76 -3.65
C LEU A 20 26.62 -11.43 -4.63
N ALA A 21 26.56 -12.11 -5.78
CA ALA A 21 25.48 -11.97 -6.75
C ALA A 21 24.13 -12.36 -6.14
N LYS A 22 24.08 -13.47 -5.39
CA LYS A 22 22.86 -13.92 -4.70
C LYS A 22 22.42 -12.94 -3.60
N ALA A 23 23.36 -12.34 -2.87
CA ALA A 23 23.06 -11.33 -1.86
C ALA A 23 22.50 -10.05 -2.50
N ARG A 24 23.12 -9.56 -3.59
CA ARG A 24 22.62 -8.41 -4.36
C ARG A 24 21.24 -8.67 -4.96
N HIS A 25 21.04 -9.84 -5.56
CA HIS A 25 19.74 -10.25 -6.07
C HIS A 25 18.68 -10.27 -4.96
N ARG A 26 18.98 -10.88 -3.80
CA ARG A 26 18.07 -10.88 -2.64
C ARG A 26 17.77 -9.48 -2.11
N ALA A 27 18.75 -8.58 -2.07
CA ALA A 27 18.56 -7.20 -1.63
C ALA A 27 17.69 -6.39 -2.60
N GLY A 28 17.65 -6.75 -3.88
CA GLY A 28 16.79 -6.14 -4.89
C GLY A 28 15.39 -6.77 -5.00
N LEU A 29 15.11 -7.86 -4.28
CA LEU A 29 13.77 -8.43 -4.19
C LEU A 29 13.02 -7.72 -3.06
N ASP A 30 11.85 -7.15 -3.37
CA ASP A 30 10.89 -6.76 -2.34
C ASP A 30 10.65 -7.91 -1.36
N VAL A 31 10.37 -7.58 -0.09
CA VAL A 31 9.92 -8.57 0.91
C VAL A 31 8.54 -9.09 0.47
N ARG A 32 8.55 -10.12 -0.37
CA ARG A 32 7.34 -10.64 -1.03
C ARG A 32 6.59 -11.66 -0.18
N VAL A 33 7.23 -12.27 0.80
CA VAL A 33 6.64 -13.38 1.57
C VAL A 33 7.04 -13.31 3.03
N VAL A 34 6.05 -13.08 3.90
CA VAL A 34 6.17 -13.37 5.32
C VAL A 34 6.24 -14.88 5.50
N ARG A 35 7.45 -15.38 5.81
CA ARG A 35 7.70 -16.82 5.98
C ARG A 35 7.35 -17.34 7.37
N ALA A 36 7.10 -16.43 8.30
CA ALA A 36 6.80 -16.78 9.68
C ALA A 36 5.92 -15.72 10.35
N VAL A 37 5.01 -16.16 11.20
CA VAL A 37 4.18 -15.29 12.04
C VAL A 37 4.08 -15.90 13.44
N LYS A 38 3.90 -15.07 14.47
CA LYS A 38 3.63 -15.57 15.82
C LYS A 38 2.15 -15.93 15.97
N SER A 39 1.86 -17.09 16.53
CA SER A 39 0.53 -17.46 17.00
C SER A 39 0.06 -16.51 18.12
N ALA A 40 -1.22 -16.57 18.47
CA ALA A 40 -1.75 -15.84 19.63
C ALA A 40 -1.02 -16.22 20.94
N THR A 41 -0.52 -17.46 21.03
CA THR A 41 0.25 -17.99 22.18
C THR A 41 1.76 -17.71 22.09
N GLY A 42 2.22 -16.95 21.08
CA GLY A 42 3.63 -16.56 20.92
C GLY A 42 4.53 -17.55 20.19
N SER A 43 4.00 -18.70 19.75
CA SER A 43 4.76 -19.71 18.99
C SER A 43 4.95 -19.30 17.54
N VAL A 44 6.10 -19.65 16.93
CA VAL A 44 6.41 -19.25 15.54
C VAL A 44 5.84 -20.27 14.54
N LEU A 45 4.86 -19.84 13.75
CA LEU A 45 4.26 -20.59 12.64
C LEU A 45 5.06 -20.38 11.36
N ARG A 46 5.23 -21.42 10.54
CA ARG A 46 5.98 -21.36 9.26
C ARG A 46 5.27 -22.02 8.09
N ALA A 47 4.30 -22.91 8.32
CA ALA A 47 3.58 -23.52 7.22
C ALA A 47 2.70 -22.47 6.52
N PRO A 48 2.67 -22.40 5.18
CA PRO A 48 1.92 -21.37 4.46
C PRO A 48 0.44 -21.28 4.85
N VAL A 49 -0.20 -22.43 5.08
CA VAL A 49 -1.61 -22.51 5.50
C VAL A 49 -1.79 -21.90 6.89
N GLU A 50 -0.96 -22.28 7.86
CA GLU A 50 -1.02 -21.76 9.23
C GLU A 50 -0.73 -20.25 9.29
N VAL A 51 0.24 -19.78 8.50
CA VAL A 51 0.56 -18.35 8.39
C VAL A 51 -0.64 -17.58 7.83
N LYS A 52 -1.28 -18.09 6.78
CA LYS A 52 -2.48 -17.46 6.19
C LYS A 52 -3.64 -17.41 7.18
N SER A 53 -3.97 -18.53 7.83
CA SER A 53 -5.05 -18.60 8.81
C SER A 53 -4.80 -17.67 10.00
N ARG A 54 -3.55 -17.58 10.49
CA ARG A 54 -3.18 -16.66 11.57
C ARG A 54 -3.35 -15.19 11.17
N TRP A 55 -3.02 -14.82 9.93
CA TRP A 55 -3.25 -13.48 9.42
C TRP A 55 -4.74 -13.14 9.30
N GLU A 56 -5.54 -14.08 8.80
CA GLU A 56 -7.00 -13.92 8.71
C GLU A 56 -7.62 -13.69 10.09
N GLU A 57 -7.28 -14.53 11.07
CA GLU A 57 -7.70 -14.37 12.46
C GLU A 57 -7.30 -12.99 13.03
N TYR A 58 -6.04 -12.60 12.85
CA TYR A 58 -5.52 -11.32 13.34
C TYR A 58 -6.28 -10.12 12.76
N PHE A 59 -6.41 -10.05 11.43
CA PHE A 59 -7.07 -8.92 10.77
C PHE A 59 -8.58 -8.92 10.99
N LYS A 60 -9.21 -10.08 11.15
CA LYS A 60 -10.63 -10.15 11.50
C LYS A 60 -10.90 -9.50 12.85
N GLY A 61 -10.04 -9.73 13.85
CA GLY A 61 -10.11 -9.00 15.11
C GLY A 61 -9.81 -7.52 14.93
N LEU A 62 -8.64 -7.19 14.39
CA LEU A 62 -8.14 -5.82 14.28
C LEU A 62 -9.08 -4.88 13.50
N LEU A 63 -9.63 -5.33 12.37
CA LEU A 63 -10.41 -4.47 11.46
C LEU A 63 -11.90 -4.41 11.80
N ASN A 64 -12.42 -5.33 12.61
CA ASN A 64 -13.83 -5.35 13.02
C ASN A 64 -14.02 -4.98 14.50
N GLU A 65 -12.94 -4.61 15.21
CA GLU A 65 -13.04 -4.09 16.56
C GLU A 65 -13.63 -2.67 16.52
N GLU A 66 -14.84 -2.52 17.06
CA GLU A 66 -15.47 -1.22 17.21
C GLU A 66 -14.98 -0.54 18.49
N TYR A 67 -14.14 0.48 18.34
CA TYR A 67 -13.79 1.36 19.45
C TYR A 67 -14.98 2.26 19.80
N PRO A 68 -15.15 2.65 21.09
CA PRO A 68 -16.11 3.67 21.48
C PRO A 68 -15.84 4.94 20.69
N ARG A 69 -16.66 5.17 19.67
CA ARG A 69 -16.69 6.40 18.89
C ARG A 69 -17.85 7.21 19.42
N GLU A 70 -17.69 8.53 19.53
CA GLU A 70 -18.86 9.40 19.60
C GLU A 70 -19.74 9.02 18.41
N SER A 71 -20.97 8.58 18.66
CA SER A 71 -21.89 8.30 17.58
C SER A 71 -22.01 9.58 16.78
N VAL A 72 -21.63 9.51 15.50
CA VAL A 72 -22.02 10.56 14.56
C VAL A 72 -23.53 10.58 14.66
N ARG A 73 -24.09 11.66 15.20
CA ARG A 73 -25.54 11.82 15.27
C ARG A 73 -26.06 11.59 13.87
N ASP A 74 -27.09 10.75 13.74
CA ASP A 74 -27.79 10.62 12.47
C ASP A 74 -28.23 12.03 12.07
N ALA A 75 -27.54 12.57 11.07
CA ALA A 75 -27.90 13.84 10.49
C ALA A 75 -29.11 13.56 9.60
N GLU A 76 -30.10 14.45 9.63
CA GLU A 76 -31.19 14.35 8.67
C GLU A 76 -30.62 14.34 7.26
N PRO A 77 -31.13 13.47 6.37
CA PRO A 77 -30.70 13.45 4.98
C PRO A 77 -30.80 14.86 4.40
N VAL A 78 -29.71 15.36 3.82
CA VAL A 78 -29.76 16.64 3.12
C VAL A 78 -30.57 16.44 1.85
N GLU A 79 -31.80 16.94 1.84
CA GLU A 79 -32.66 16.94 0.65
C GLU A 79 -32.10 17.89 -0.40
N GLY A 80 -31.94 17.40 -1.63
CA GLY A 80 -31.51 18.23 -2.76
C GLY A 80 -30.62 17.48 -3.77
N PRO A 81 -30.27 18.14 -4.89
CA PRO A 81 -29.35 17.58 -5.86
C PRO A 81 -27.96 17.38 -5.23
N ILE A 82 -27.31 16.28 -5.57
CA ILE A 82 -25.95 15.99 -5.10
C ILE A 82 -25.01 17.08 -5.63
N LYS A 83 -24.33 17.80 -4.73
CA LYS A 83 -23.35 18.81 -5.09
C LYS A 83 -22.14 18.12 -5.74
N LEU A 84 -21.82 18.52 -6.97
CA LEU A 84 -20.64 18.08 -7.69
C LEU A 84 -19.38 18.79 -7.17
N TRP A 85 -18.24 18.10 -7.28
CA TRP A 85 -16.92 18.60 -6.94
C TRP A 85 -16.49 19.70 -7.90
N THR A 86 -15.90 20.77 -7.35
CA THR A 86 -15.27 21.83 -8.16
C THR A 86 -13.79 21.56 -8.41
N GLU A 87 -13.21 22.19 -9.43
CA GLU A 87 -11.77 22.07 -9.68
C GLU A 87 -10.94 22.67 -8.53
N GLU A 88 -11.44 23.71 -7.86
CA GLU A 88 -10.76 24.33 -6.71
C GLU A 88 -10.72 23.40 -5.50
N GLU A 89 -11.83 22.68 -5.23
CA GLU A 89 -11.89 21.67 -4.16
C GLU A 89 -10.88 20.55 -4.43
N VAL A 90 -10.84 20.04 -5.66
CA VAL A 90 -9.90 18.98 -6.07
C VAL A 90 -8.45 19.48 -6.06
N GLN A 91 -8.20 20.71 -6.51
CA GLN A 91 -6.88 21.32 -6.48
C GLN A 91 -6.36 21.48 -5.05
N LYS A 92 -7.21 21.92 -4.12
CA LYS A 92 -6.87 22.02 -2.70
C LYS A 92 -6.50 20.65 -2.13
N ALA A 93 -7.31 19.62 -2.43
CA ALA A 93 -7.03 18.26 -1.98
C ALA A 93 -5.68 17.74 -2.53
N VAL A 94 -5.42 17.87 -3.83
CA VAL A 94 -4.16 17.44 -4.45
C VAL A 94 -2.95 18.19 -3.87
N LYS A 95 -3.12 19.48 -3.52
CA LYS A 95 -2.06 20.26 -2.87
C LYS A 95 -1.71 19.71 -1.49
N GLU A 96 -2.69 19.31 -0.70
CA GLU A 96 -2.53 18.76 0.66
C GLU A 96 -1.97 17.33 0.67
N MET A 97 -2.06 16.58 -0.42
CA MET A 97 -1.51 15.23 -0.49
C MET A 97 0.01 15.20 -0.30
N LYS A 98 0.51 14.23 0.47
CA LYS A 98 1.94 14.07 0.79
C LYS A 98 2.66 13.26 -0.30
N ILE A 99 3.85 13.72 -0.69
CA ILE A 99 4.77 13.05 -1.62
C ILE A 99 5.45 11.85 -0.93
N GLY A 100 5.90 10.87 -1.72
CA GLY A 100 6.66 9.71 -1.23
C GLY A 100 5.79 8.69 -0.51
N LYS A 101 4.49 8.67 -0.79
CA LYS A 101 3.57 7.65 -0.27
C LYS A 101 3.63 6.39 -1.12
N ALA A 102 3.39 5.26 -0.49
CA ALA A 102 3.28 3.98 -1.19
C ALA A 102 2.14 4.08 -2.22
N VAL A 103 2.41 3.60 -3.43
CA VAL A 103 1.41 3.56 -4.50
C VAL A 103 0.37 2.48 -4.19
N GLY A 104 -0.86 2.74 -4.60
CA GLY A 104 -1.93 1.76 -4.56
C GLY A 104 -1.74 0.65 -5.61
N PRO A 105 -2.73 -0.25 -5.71
CA PRO A 105 -2.73 -1.33 -6.71
C PRO A 105 -2.71 -0.84 -8.15
N ASP A 106 -3.22 0.39 -8.36
CA ASP A 106 -3.22 1.12 -9.63
C ASP A 106 -1.82 1.56 -10.08
N ARG A 107 -0.82 1.51 -9.19
CA ARG A 107 0.55 1.96 -9.41
C ARG A 107 0.64 3.43 -9.83
N VAL A 108 -0.35 4.25 -9.46
CA VAL A 108 -0.35 5.68 -9.77
C VAL A 108 0.21 6.46 -8.58
N PRO A 109 1.45 6.98 -8.67
CA PRO A 109 1.99 7.87 -7.65
C PRO A 109 1.26 9.21 -7.60
N VAL A 110 1.17 9.79 -6.40
CA VAL A 110 0.52 11.08 -6.18
C VAL A 110 1.23 12.24 -6.87
N GLU A 111 2.52 12.07 -7.12
CA GLU A 111 3.40 13.00 -7.82
C GLU A 111 2.88 13.30 -9.23
N ILE A 112 2.26 12.33 -9.89
CA ILE A 112 1.65 12.53 -11.22
C ILE A 112 0.59 13.63 -11.16
N TRP A 113 -0.30 13.60 -10.16
CA TRP A 113 -1.37 14.59 -10.03
C TRP A 113 -0.84 15.98 -9.73
N LYS A 114 0.25 16.08 -8.97
CA LYS A 114 0.93 17.36 -8.70
C LYS A 114 1.65 17.91 -9.94
N VAL A 115 2.25 17.04 -10.76
CA VAL A 115 2.99 17.43 -11.99
C VAL A 115 2.04 17.80 -13.13
N LEU A 116 0.92 17.08 -13.28
CA LEU A 116 -0.05 17.35 -14.35
C LEU A 116 -0.78 18.70 -14.19
N GLY A 117 -0.73 19.31 -13.01
CA GLY A 117 -1.33 20.62 -12.76
C GLY A 117 -2.80 20.66 -13.18
N GLY A 118 -3.21 21.75 -13.83
CA GLY A 118 -4.61 21.96 -14.25
C GLY A 118 -5.20 20.83 -15.11
N TYR A 119 -4.41 20.19 -15.97
CA TYR A 119 -4.89 19.04 -16.75
C TYR A 119 -5.26 17.85 -15.86
N GLY A 120 -4.43 17.56 -14.87
CA GLY A 120 -4.67 16.51 -13.88
C GLY A 120 -5.89 16.84 -13.01
N ILE A 121 -6.01 18.09 -12.57
CA ILE A 121 -7.15 18.56 -11.78
C ILE A 121 -8.45 18.40 -12.56
N GLY A 122 -8.54 18.96 -13.78
CA GLY A 122 -9.77 18.86 -14.57
C GLY A 122 -10.15 17.42 -14.92
N TRP A 123 -9.17 16.54 -15.14
CA TRP A 123 -9.44 15.11 -15.33
C TRP A 123 -10.00 14.46 -14.06
N LEU A 124 -9.37 14.69 -12.90
CA LEU A 124 -9.82 14.15 -11.61
C LEU A 124 -11.21 14.65 -11.25
N THR A 125 -11.50 15.93 -11.45
CA THR A 125 -12.82 16.51 -11.17
C THR A 125 -13.91 15.83 -12.01
N ARG A 126 -13.68 15.63 -13.31
CA ARG A 126 -14.65 14.89 -14.16
C ARG A 126 -14.82 13.45 -13.70
N PHE A 127 -13.72 12.78 -13.34
CA PHE A 127 -13.76 11.40 -12.85
C PHE A 127 -14.54 11.27 -11.54
N LEU A 128 -14.26 12.12 -10.56
CA LEU A 128 -14.96 12.13 -9.26
C LEU A 128 -16.44 12.47 -9.44
N ASN A 129 -16.77 13.44 -10.28
CA ASN A 129 -18.16 13.79 -10.57
C ASN A 129 -18.91 12.65 -11.27
N LYS A 130 -18.25 11.86 -12.12
CA LYS A 130 -18.84 10.66 -12.70
C LYS A 130 -19.16 9.61 -11.63
N ILE A 131 -18.24 9.36 -10.69
CA ILE A 131 -18.47 8.45 -9.56
C ILE A 131 -19.65 8.92 -8.72
N THR A 132 -19.68 10.22 -8.39
CA THR A 132 -20.75 10.84 -7.59
C THR A 132 -22.10 10.76 -8.29
N ALA A 133 -22.17 11.04 -9.60
CA ALA A 133 -23.42 10.99 -10.36
C ALA A 133 -23.94 9.56 -10.56
N GLU A 134 -23.05 8.58 -10.80
CA GLU A 134 -23.45 7.18 -10.99
C GLU A 134 -23.68 6.43 -9.67
N GLY A 135 -23.18 6.94 -8.55
CA GLY A 135 -23.20 6.25 -7.27
C GLY A 135 -22.38 4.95 -7.26
N ARG A 136 -21.44 4.79 -8.20
CA ARG A 136 -20.63 3.58 -8.36
C ARG A 136 -19.17 3.84 -8.07
N MET A 137 -18.66 3.19 -7.03
CA MET A 137 -17.23 3.16 -6.71
C MET A 137 -16.48 2.19 -7.64
N PRO A 138 -15.29 2.55 -8.15
CA PRO A 138 -14.43 1.64 -8.91
C PRO A 138 -14.16 0.33 -8.15
N GLU A 139 -14.21 -0.81 -8.85
CA GLU A 139 -13.95 -2.11 -8.21
C GLU A 139 -12.56 -2.20 -7.59
N ALA A 140 -11.55 -1.63 -8.25
CA ALA A 140 -10.18 -1.59 -7.74
C ALA A 140 -10.03 -0.89 -6.37
N TRP A 141 -10.97 -0.02 -5.99
CA TRP A 141 -10.96 0.65 -4.68
C TRP A 141 -11.56 -0.22 -3.57
N ARG A 142 -12.24 -1.32 -3.92
CA ARG A 142 -12.77 -2.30 -2.96
C ARG A 142 -11.71 -3.27 -2.47
N ASP A 143 -10.59 -3.35 -3.18
CA ASP A 143 -9.48 -4.22 -2.85
C ASP A 143 -8.40 -3.44 -2.07
N SER A 144 -7.87 -4.07 -1.01
CA SER A 144 -6.70 -3.56 -0.29
C SER A 144 -5.65 -4.66 -0.15
N PHE A 145 -4.38 -4.28 -0.28
CA PHE A 145 -3.25 -5.19 -0.10
C PHE A 145 -2.54 -4.84 1.20
N ILE A 146 -2.60 -5.76 2.16
CA ILE A 146 -1.84 -5.64 3.38
C ILE A 146 -0.60 -6.52 3.25
N VAL A 147 0.58 -5.90 3.26
CA VAL A 147 1.86 -6.61 3.27
C VAL A 147 2.40 -6.55 4.69
N PRO A 148 2.30 -7.65 5.45
CA PRO A 148 2.87 -7.66 6.78
C PRO A 148 4.40 -7.66 6.71
N ILE A 149 5.03 -6.89 7.59
CA ILE A 149 6.49 -6.90 7.76
C ILE A 149 6.78 -7.52 9.12
N PHE A 150 7.41 -8.70 9.11
CA PHE A 150 7.89 -9.31 10.34
C PHE A 150 9.04 -8.47 10.88
N LYS A 151 8.88 -7.91 12.09
CA LYS A 151 9.93 -7.23 12.84
C LYS A 151 10.73 -8.21 13.69
#